data_AF-A0A931UW26-F1
#
_entry.id   AF-A0A931UW26-F1
#
_cell.length_a   1.000
_cell.length_b   1.000
_cell.length_c   1.000
_cell.angle_alpha   90.00
_cell.angle_beta   90.00
_cell.angle_gamma   90.00
#
_symmetry.space_group_name_H-M   'P 1'
#
loop_
_entity.id
_entity.type
_entity.pdbx_description
1 polymer ?
#
loop_
_entity_poly.entity_id
_entity_poly.type
_entity_poly.pdbx_seq_one_letter_code
_entity_poly.pdbx_strand_id
1 'polypeptide(L)'
;MTSLRRIALVAACAVASSTHARSAHAGDAPLDDPGADLPVAPAPEKGGEAGAAAAQPTKAPVAPADFLVEMHGWLRVVHHPSTFEAVRQVVHAADATRASLATMLGQSVLEHVELRVARTPEEMLVLAPSEAPPAANTTAATYPALSLIVLSARSVEGDPGALGEAFHHQLAHVALFDAAAGRPLPRWLQEGFAVQASGEHGFSRAQMLWSAHVRGGLQPFSSLDEFPEAPRAARIAWAQSADFVRFLVRDQGGTRFAAAVARTRGGDAFERALGDSYGADLRTLEQKWRDDVATRNVTGPLAVSAAVGWGLAVAVIVRRRRKRRAAPIEEELAPTVVEQRKSEPRLLVADRGLGHVVYIVERKGVPKVEHDGKHHTLH
;
A
#
# COMPACT_ATOMS: atom_id res chain seq x y z
N MET A 1 -1.95 18.25 -24.79
CA MET A 1 -3.40 17.92 -24.74
C MET A 1 -3.73 16.52 -25.29
N THR A 2 -2.83 15.54 -25.14
CA THR A 2 -3.03 14.16 -25.62
C THR A 2 -2.91 13.10 -24.52
N SER A 3 -2.51 13.45 -23.30
CA SER A 3 -2.37 12.50 -22.18
C SER A 3 -3.64 12.39 -21.30
N LEU A 4 -4.46 13.45 -21.23
CA LEU A 4 -5.68 13.46 -20.40
C LEU A 4 -6.90 12.74 -21.02
N ARG A 5 -6.85 12.41 -22.32
CA ARG A 5 -7.94 11.70 -23.01
C ARG A 5 -7.92 10.18 -22.83
N ARG A 6 -6.78 9.58 -22.46
CA ARG A 6 -6.69 8.12 -22.22
C ARG A 6 -7.15 7.72 -20.82
N ILE A 7 -6.96 8.57 -19.83
CA ILE A 7 -7.38 8.32 -18.44
C ILE A 7 -8.91 8.42 -18.28
N ALA A 8 -9.57 9.27 -19.07
CA ALA A 8 -11.03 9.41 -19.04
C ALA A 8 -11.80 8.25 -19.71
N LEU A 9 -11.15 7.45 -20.58
CA LEU A 9 -11.82 6.37 -21.32
C LEU A 9 -11.93 5.08 -20.48
N VAL A 10 -10.97 4.82 -19.58
CA VAL A 10 -10.97 3.61 -18.73
C VAL A 10 -12.00 3.72 -17.59
N ALA A 11 -12.25 4.93 -17.07
CA ALA A 11 -13.25 5.15 -16.03
C ALA A 11 -14.70 5.09 -16.54
N ALA A 12 -14.95 5.23 -17.84
CA ALA A 12 -16.30 5.25 -18.43
C ALA A 12 -16.85 3.85 -18.74
N CYS A 13 -15.99 2.84 -18.94
CA CYS A 13 -16.44 1.47 -19.21
C CYS A 13 -16.92 0.71 -17.97
N ALA A 14 -16.46 1.08 -16.76
CA ALA A 14 -16.84 0.38 -15.53
C ALA A 14 -18.23 0.76 -14.98
N VAL A 15 -18.86 1.83 -15.48
CA VAL A 15 -20.17 2.32 -14.99
C VAL A 15 -21.32 1.93 -15.93
N ALA A 16 -21.03 1.46 -17.16
CA ALA A 16 -22.07 1.15 -18.14
C ALA A 16 -22.65 -0.27 -18.04
N SER A 17 -22.09 -1.17 -17.23
CA SER A 17 -22.56 -2.57 -17.13
C SER A 17 -23.61 -2.82 -16.04
N SER A 18 -24.03 -1.82 -15.26
CA SER A 18 -24.99 -2.02 -14.15
C SER A 18 -26.43 -1.60 -14.45
N THR A 19 -26.78 -1.38 -15.71
CA THR A 19 -28.18 -1.11 -16.08
C THR A 19 -28.54 -1.93 -17.31
N HIS A 20 -28.94 -3.19 -17.10
CA HIS A 20 -30.05 -3.87 -17.78
C HIS A 20 -30.22 -5.27 -17.17
N ALA A 21 -31.08 -5.39 -16.16
CA ALA A 21 -31.67 -6.67 -15.78
C ALA A 21 -33.07 -6.43 -15.22
N ARG A 22 -34.06 -6.45 -16.12
CA ARG A 22 -35.48 -6.66 -15.76
C ARG A 22 -35.69 -8.16 -15.57
N SER A 23 -36.18 -8.53 -14.38
CA SER A 23 -37.16 -9.58 -14.11
C SER A 23 -37.27 -10.73 -15.15
N ALA A 24 -36.70 -11.89 -14.83
CA ALA A 24 -37.25 -13.20 -15.20
C ALA A 24 -36.69 -14.32 -14.30
N HIS A 25 -37.62 -15.07 -13.72
CA HIS A 25 -37.60 -16.43 -13.15
C HIS A 25 -36.34 -17.11 -12.58
N ALA A 26 -36.59 -17.76 -11.44
CA ALA A 26 -35.76 -18.73 -10.73
C ALA A 26 -35.18 -19.85 -11.62
N GLY A 27 -33.90 -20.15 -11.38
CA GLY A 27 -33.18 -21.32 -11.86
C GLY A 27 -31.73 -21.25 -11.37
N ASP A 28 -31.29 -22.27 -10.63
CA ASP A 28 -29.92 -22.46 -10.15
C ASP A 28 -28.89 -22.26 -11.27
N ALA A 29 -27.97 -21.29 -11.10
CA ALA A 29 -26.78 -21.15 -11.92
C ALA A 29 -25.62 -20.62 -11.06
N PRO A 30 -24.39 -21.16 -11.17
CA PRO A 30 -23.24 -20.67 -10.42
C PRO A 30 -22.92 -19.24 -10.86
N LEU A 31 -22.66 -18.35 -9.91
CA LEU A 31 -22.18 -17.00 -10.20
C LEU A 31 -20.78 -17.09 -10.84
N ASP A 32 -20.70 -16.78 -12.14
CA ASP A 32 -19.44 -16.60 -12.87
C ASP A 32 -18.56 -15.54 -12.19
N ASP A 33 -17.26 -15.85 -12.08
CA ASP A 33 -16.23 -15.09 -11.34
C ASP A 33 -15.68 -13.91 -12.17
N PRO A 34 -16.08 -12.65 -11.91
CA PRO A 34 -15.55 -11.49 -12.62
C PRO A 34 -14.14 -11.09 -12.14
N GLY A 35 -13.53 -11.86 -11.22
CA GLY A 35 -12.18 -11.64 -10.68
C GLY A 35 -11.12 -12.61 -11.19
N ALA A 36 -11.47 -13.58 -12.04
CA ALA A 36 -10.54 -14.56 -12.60
C ALA A 36 -9.52 -13.97 -13.59
N ASP A 37 -9.85 -12.82 -14.20
CA ASP A 37 -9.10 -12.23 -15.33
C ASP A 37 -8.19 -11.04 -14.97
N LEU A 38 -8.03 -10.69 -13.69
CA LEU A 38 -6.98 -9.74 -13.31
C LEU A 38 -5.62 -10.46 -13.37
N PRO A 39 -4.56 -9.85 -13.94
CA PRO A 39 -3.22 -10.42 -13.89
C PRO A 39 -2.79 -10.52 -12.43
N VAL A 40 -2.93 -11.73 -11.89
CA VAL A 40 -2.61 -12.06 -10.50
C VAL A 40 -1.13 -12.43 -10.47
N ALA A 41 -0.36 -11.71 -9.65
CA ALA A 41 1.04 -12.04 -9.39
C ALA A 41 1.14 -13.53 -9.00
N PRO A 42 2.12 -14.27 -9.57
CA PRO A 42 2.31 -15.67 -9.23
C PRO A 42 2.49 -15.82 -7.72
N ALA A 43 2.08 -16.97 -7.18
CA ALA A 43 2.45 -17.30 -5.80
C ALA A 43 3.98 -17.19 -5.74
N PRO A 44 4.59 -16.59 -4.69
CA PRO A 44 6.04 -16.66 -4.55
C PRO A 44 6.45 -18.13 -4.71
N GLU A 45 7.44 -18.39 -5.55
CA GLU A 45 7.97 -19.73 -5.69
C GLU A 45 8.27 -20.25 -4.29
N LYS A 46 7.85 -21.48 -3.99
CA LYS A 46 8.04 -22.09 -2.66
C LYS A 46 9.48 -21.85 -2.24
N GLY A 47 9.69 -20.88 -1.33
CA GLY A 47 10.92 -20.75 -0.58
C GLY A 47 11.07 -22.07 0.14
N GLY A 48 11.98 -22.91 -0.35
CA GLY A 48 12.16 -24.23 0.20
C GLY A 48 12.86 -24.07 1.53
N GLU A 49 12.11 -23.82 2.60
CA GLU A 49 12.59 -24.20 3.93
C GLU A 49 12.80 -25.70 3.87
N ALA A 50 14.06 -26.13 3.96
CA ALA A 50 14.38 -27.54 4.02
C ALA A 50 13.80 -28.10 5.32
N GLY A 51 12.63 -28.73 5.17
CA GLY A 51 11.87 -29.58 6.10
C GLY A 51 12.26 -29.54 7.57
N ALA A 52 11.32 -29.08 8.40
CA ALA A 52 11.31 -29.15 9.87
C ALA A 52 11.42 -30.57 10.50
N ALA A 53 11.71 -31.61 9.71
CA ALA A 53 11.82 -33.00 10.17
C ALA A 53 13.09 -33.74 9.69
N ALA A 54 13.94 -33.11 8.87
CA ALA A 54 15.26 -33.66 8.54
C ALA A 54 16.31 -33.14 9.54
N ALA A 55 17.33 -33.94 9.85
CA ALA A 55 18.46 -33.47 10.66
C ALA A 55 19.00 -32.16 10.05
N GLN A 56 19.09 -31.10 10.84
CA GLN A 56 19.57 -29.81 10.35
C GLN A 56 21.00 -29.99 9.80
N PRO A 57 21.29 -29.52 8.59
CA PRO A 57 22.60 -29.71 8.00
C PRO A 57 23.66 -29.04 8.86
N THR A 58 24.76 -29.74 9.10
CA THR A 58 25.82 -29.30 10.02
C THR A 58 26.98 -28.60 9.31
N LYS A 59 27.05 -28.71 7.97
CA LYS A 59 28.11 -28.09 7.17
C LYS A 59 27.65 -27.82 5.74
N ALA A 60 28.01 -26.65 5.23
CA ALA A 60 27.85 -26.32 3.82
C ALA A 60 28.91 -27.07 2.95
N PRO A 61 28.57 -27.54 1.74
CA PRO A 61 29.55 -28.23 0.89
C PRO A 61 30.67 -27.28 0.48
N VAL A 62 31.82 -27.82 0.05
CA VAL A 62 32.89 -26.99 -0.48
C VAL A 62 32.45 -26.40 -1.82
N ALA A 63 32.65 -25.09 -2.00
CA ALA A 63 32.32 -24.44 -3.26
C ALA A 63 33.17 -25.00 -4.42
N PRO A 64 32.61 -25.12 -5.63
CA PRO A 64 33.37 -25.53 -6.81
C PRO A 64 34.56 -24.59 -7.08
N ALA A 65 35.64 -25.12 -7.66
CA ALA A 65 36.92 -24.40 -7.81
C ALA A 65 36.83 -23.19 -8.78
N ASP A 66 35.84 -23.18 -9.66
CA ASP A 66 35.55 -22.10 -10.61
C ASP A 66 34.70 -20.96 -10.02
N PHE A 67 34.30 -21.08 -8.75
CA PHE A 67 33.57 -20.01 -8.04
C PHE A 67 34.54 -19.02 -7.41
N LEU A 68 34.18 -17.74 -7.52
CA LEU A 68 34.84 -16.65 -6.83
C LEU A 68 34.31 -16.54 -5.40
N VAL A 69 35.18 -16.09 -4.51
CA VAL A 69 34.85 -15.84 -3.11
C VAL A 69 35.19 -14.39 -2.79
N GLU A 70 34.19 -13.64 -2.36
CA GLU A 70 34.30 -12.25 -1.95
C GLU A 70 33.88 -12.08 -0.49
N MET A 71 34.48 -11.13 0.21
CA MET A 71 34.15 -10.80 1.59
C MET A 71 33.73 -9.34 1.69
N HIS A 72 32.50 -9.12 2.19
CA HIS A 72 31.85 -7.82 2.30
C HIS A 72 31.46 -7.57 3.77
N GLY A 73 32.48 -7.45 4.63
CA GLY A 73 32.28 -7.28 6.07
C GLY A 73 31.67 -8.52 6.73
N TRP A 74 30.36 -8.52 6.92
CA TRP A 74 29.57 -9.60 7.53
C TRP A 74 29.07 -10.64 6.51
N LEU A 75 29.11 -10.30 5.22
CA LEU A 75 28.59 -11.12 4.14
C LEU A 75 29.74 -11.74 3.34
N ARG A 76 29.84 -13.07 3.38
CA ARG A 76 30.71 -13.86 2.50
C ARG A 76 29.91 -14.26 1.27
N VAL A 77 30.37 -13.87 0.08
CA VAL A 77 29.68 -14.20 -1.18
C VAL A 77 30.50 -15.19 -1.98
N VAL A 78 29.85 -16.26 -2.43
CA VAL A 78 30.43 -17.31 -3.25
C VAL A 78 29.63 -17.41 -4.54
N HIS A 79 30.23 -17.14 -5.69
CA HIS A 79 29.48 -17.07 -6.94
C HIS A 79 30.33 -17.40 -8.17
N HIS A 80 29.68 -17.85 -9.24
CA HIS A 80 30.37 -18.04 -10.52
C HIS A 80 30.68 -16.69 -11.19
N PRO A 81 31.81 -16.51 -11.91
CA PRO A 81 32.15 -15.24 -12.57
C PRO A 81 31.05 -14.66 -13.47
N SER A 82 30.25 -15.52 -14.11
CA SER A 82 29.14 -15.10 -14.98
C SER A 82 27.96 -14.44 -14.25
N THR A 83 27.88 -14.54 -12.92
CA THR A 83 26.79 -13.95 -12.12
C THR A 83 27.21 -12.63 -11.45
N PHE A 84 28.39 -12.11 -11.77
CA PHE A 84 28.98 -10.91 -11.15
C PHE A 84 28.04 -9.70 -11.10
N GLU A 85 27.39 -9.36 -12.23
CA GLU A 85 26.48 -8.21 -12.28
C GLU A 85 25.26 -8.37 -11.36
N ALA A 86 24.73 -9.59 -11.25
CA ALA A 86 23.59 -9.89 -10.39
C ALA A 86 24.00 -9.83 -8.91
N VAL A 87 25.17 -10.38 -8.57
CA VAL A 87 25.76 -10.32 -7.22
C VAL A 87 26.02 -8.88 -6.79
N ARG A 88 26.56 -8.04 -7.69
CA ARG A 88 26.87 -6.64 -7.38
C ARG A 88 25.61 -5.87 -6.94
N GLN A 89 24.46 -6.14 -7.56
CA GLN A 89 23.19 -5.52 -7.18
C GLN A 89 22.73 -5.94 -5.78
N VAL A 90 22.86 -7.23 -5.45
CA VAL A 90 22.51 -7.78 -4.13
C VAL A 90 23.41 -7.19 -3.04
N VAL A 91 24.73 -7.19 -3.27
CA VAL A 91 25.71 -6.67 -2.29
C VAL A 91 25.48 -5.19 -2.02
N HIS A 92 25.14 -4.39 -3.03
CA HIS A 92 24.87 -2.96 -2.85
C HIS A 92 23.72 -2.66 -1.89
N ALA A 93 22.70 -3.53 -1.83
CA ALA A 93 21.55 -3.37 -0.92
C ALA A 93 21.74 -4.05 0.45
N ALA A 94 22.75 -4.91 0.59
CA ALA A 94 22.87 -5.83 1.73
C ALA A 94 22.96 -5.11 3.09
N ASP A 95 23.79 -4.07 3.21
CA ASP A 95 23.96 -3.34 4.48
C ASP A 95 22.69 -2.62 4.91
N ALA A 96 21.97 -2.01 3.95
CA ALA A 96 20.70 -1.35 4.22
C ALA A 96 19.63 -2.35 4.69
N THR A 97 19.58 -3.52 4.05
CA THR A 97 18.65 -4.60 4.44
C THR A 97 18.99 -5.14 5.82
N ARG A 98 20.27 -5.39 6.13
CA ARG A 98 20.70 -5.80 7.48
C ARG A 98 20.32 -4.78 8.54
N ALA A 99 20.53 -3.48 8.28
CA ALA A 99 20.16 -2.42 9.22
C ALA A 99 18.64 -2.34 9.45
N SER A 100 17.85 -2.51 8.40
CA SER A 100 16.39 -2.58 8.48
C SER A 100 15.93 -3.76 9.34
N LEU A 101 16.47 -4.96 9.08
CA LEU A 101 16.16 -6.18 9.85
C LEU A 101 16.54 -6.02 11.33
N ALA A 102 17.72 -5.48 11.63
CA ALA A 102 18.16 -5.21 13.00
C ALA A 102 17.22 -4.22 13.72
N THR A 103 16.73 -3.21 13.00
CA THR A 103 15.75 -2.25 13.54
C THR A 103 14.42 -2.93 13.85
N MET A 104 13.90 -3.77 12.94
CA MET A 104 12.65 -4.51 13.14
C MET A 104 12.73 -5.49 14.31
N LEU A 105 13.88 -6.14 14.48
CA LEU A 105 14.12 -7.15 15.53
C LEU A 105 14.59 -6.54 16.86
N GLY A 106 14.92 -5.24 16.87
CA GLY A 106 15.38 -4.50 18.05
C GLY A 106 16.72 -5.00 18.62
N GLN A 107 17.51 -5.70 17.82
CA GLN A 107 18.81 -6.25 18.21
C GLN A 107 19.72 -6.40 16.98
N SER A 108 21.03 -6.44 17.20
CA SER A 108 21.98 -6.79 16.15
C SER A 108 21.81 -8.25 15.74
N VAL A 109 21.79 -8.48 14.43
CA VAL A 109 21.65 -9.80 13.80
C VAL A 109 22.64 -9.92 12.65
N LEU A 110 22.78 -11.14 12.12
CA LEU A 110 23.54 -11.44 10.90
C LEU A 110 25.01 -11.05 11.06
N GLU A 111 25.65 -11.50 12.15
CA GLU A 111 27.08 -11.25 12.35
C GLU A 111 27.93 -11.86 11.23
N HIS A 112 27.54 -13.04 10.75
CA HIS A 112 28.17 -13.75 9.65
C HIS A 112 27.10 -14.43 8.80
N VAL A 113 27.12 -14.19 7.49
CA VAL A 113 26.24 -14.85 6.52
C VAL A 113 27.05 -15.29 5.31
N GLU A 114 26.78 -16.49 4.81
CA GLU A 114 27.27 -16.95 3.52
C GLU A 114 26.16 -16.91 2.48
N LEU A 115 26.38 -16.17 1.39
CA LEU A 115 25.52 -16.15 0.22
C LEU A 115 26.20 -16.91 -0.92
N ARG A 116 25.54 -17.95 -1.42
CA ARG A 116 25.96 -18.70 -2.60
C ARG A 116 25.05 -18.39 -3.78
N VAL A 117 25.61 -17.92 -4.89
CA VAL A 117 24.85 -17.59 -6.10
C VAL A 117 25.22 -18.54 -7.24
N ALA A 118 24.30 -19.46 -7.50
CA ALA A 118 24.32 -20.36 -8.65
C ALA A 118 23.94 -19.64 -9.94
N ARG A 119 24.32 -20.21 -11.09
CA ARG A 119 23.90 -19.77 -12.42
C ARG A 119 22.46 -20.18 -12.73
N THR A 120 22.03 -21.33 -12.22
CA THR A 120 20.70 -21.91 -12.49
C THR A 120 20.14 -22.58 -11.23
N PRO A 121 18.82 -22.84 -11.17
CA PRO A 121 18.20 -23.60 -10.08
C PRO A 121 18.84 -24.97 -9.85
N GLU A 122 19.23 -25.68 -10.92
CA GLU A 122 19.83 -27.01 -10.83
C GLU A 122 21.21 -26.99 -10.17
N GLU A 123 22.00 -25.93 -10.42
CA GLU A 123 23.32 -25.77 -9.80
C GLU A 123 23.23 -25.46 -8.29
N MET A 124 22.08 -24.99 -7.79
CA MET A 124 21.87 -24.83 -6.35
C MET A 124 22.04 -26.14 -5.59
N LEU A 125 21.74 -27.30 -6.20
CA LEU A 125 21.94 -28.62 -5.59
C LEU A 125 23.41 -28.91 -5.25
N VAL A 126 24.34 -28.34 -6.02
CA VAL A 126 25.79 -28.50 -5.78
C VAL A 126 26.26 -27.55 -4.68
N LEU A 127 25.61 -26.39 -4.54
CA LEU A 127 25.97 -25.37 -3.57
C LEU A 127 25.28 -25.55 -2.21
N ALA A 128 24.17 -26.28 -2.17
CA ALA A 128 23.39 -26.56 -0.97
C ALA A 128 23.86 -27.82 -0.22
N PRO A 129 23.66 -27.90 1.11
CA PRO A 129 23.88 -29.13 1.87
C PRO A 129 23.12 -30.32 1.29
N SER A 130 23.82 -31.45 1.10
CA SER A 130 23.25 -32.65 0.48
C SER A 130 22.25 -33.37 1.38
N GLU A 131 22.32 -33.13 2.69
CA GLU A 131 21.37 -33.64 3.69
C GLU A 131 20.01 -32.94 3.62
N ALA A 132 19.97 -31.76 3.01
CA ALA A 132 18.80 -30.88 2.97
C ALA A 132 18.70 -30.18 1.60
N PRO A 133 18.57 -30.93 0.50
CA PRO A 133 18.60 -30.35 -0.83
C PRO A 133 17.39 -29.42 -1.06
N PRO A 134 17.55 -28.32 -1.80
CA PRO A 134 16.45 -27.45 -2.18
C PRO A 134 15.41 -28.20 -3.02
N ALA A 135 14.16 -27.76 -2.94
CA ALA A 135 13.08 -28.32 -3.75
C ALA A 135 13.36 -28.12 -5.26
N ALA A 136 12.92 -29.06 -6.09
CA ALA A 136 13.10 -28.97 -7.53
C ALA A 136 12.52 -27.66 -8.09
N ASN A 137 13.26 -27.02 -8.99
CA ASN A 137 12.92 -25.76 -9.65
C ASN A 137 12.72 -24.55 -8.72
N THR A 138 13.16 -24.60 -7.46
CA THR A 138 13.20 -23.38 -6.63
C THR A 138 14.38 -22.50 -7.01
N THR A 139 14.19 -21.19 -6.95
CA THR A 139 15.23 -20.19 -7.24
C THR A 139 15.95 -19.71 -5.98
N ALA A 140 15.48 -20.08 -4.79
CA ALA A 140 16.06 -19.68 -3.52
C ALA A 140 15.87 -20.74 -2.42
N ALA A 141 16.89 -20.90 -1.58
CA ALA A 141 16.85 -21.76 -0.40
C ALA A 141 17.67 -21.14 0.74
N THR A 142 17.21 -21.33 1.97
CA THR A 142 17.87 -20.82 3.16
C THR A 142 18.11 -21.93 4.17
N TYR A 143 19.27 -21.87 4.82
CA TYR A 143 19.72 -22.77 5.87
C TYR A 143 20.10 -21.93 7.09
N PRO A 144 19.12 -21.53 7.92
CA PRO A 144 19.35 -20.55 8.98
C PRO A 144 20.40 -20.99 10.01
N ALA A 145 20.43 -22.28 10.36
CA ALA A 145 21.42 -22.85 11.29
C ALA A 145 22.87 -22.78 10.79
N LEU A 146 23.06 -22.64 9.48
CA LEU A 146 24.38 -22.46 8.86
C LEU A 146 24.65 -21.00 8.46
N SER A 147 23.70 -20.10 8.73
CA SER A 147 23.69 -18.72 8.20
C SER A 147 23.95 -18.68 6.69
N LEU A 148 23.40 -19.65 5.96
CA LEU A 148 23.65 -19.87 4.54
C LEU A 148 22.39 -19.58 3.72
N ILE A 149 22.58 -18.80 2.65
CA ILE A 149 21.58 -18.53 1.62
C ILE A 149 22.11 -19.05 0.29
N VAL A 150 21.30 -19.78 -0.46
CA VAL A 150 21.63 -20.26 -1.81
C VAL A 150 20.59 -19.71 -2.79
N LEU A 151 21.03 -18.95 -3.79
CA LEU A 151 20.17 -18.34 -4.80
C LEU A 151 20.58 -18.76 -6.21
N SER A 152 19.64 -18.77 -7.14
CA SER A 152 19.90 -18.83 -8.59
C SER A 152 19.87 -17.43 -9.20
N ALA A 153 20.92 -17.05 -9.92
CA ALA A 153 20.99 -15.79 -10.67
C ALA A 153 19.98 -15.74 -11.83
N ARG A 154 19.53 -16.89 -12.34
CA ARG A 154 18.42 -16.96 -13.28
C ARG A 154 17.12 -17.05 -12.49
N SER A 155 16.31 -16.00 -12.58
CA SER A 155 14.89 -16.07 -12.28
C SER A 155 14.19 -16.82 -13.42
N VAL A 156 13.18 -17.63 -13.08
CA VAL A 156 12.30 -18.31 -14.05
C VAL A 156 11.59 -17.29 -14.96
N GLU A 157 11.42 -16.05 -14.49
CA GLU A 157 10.63 -15.00 -15.14
C GLU A 157 11.49 -13.91 -15.81
N GLY A 158 12.82 -13.95 -15.65
CA GLY A 158 13.73 -12.98 -16.26
C GLY A 158 13.66 -11.56 -15.69
N ASP A 159 13.01 -11.36 -14.53
CA ASP A 159 12.95 -10.08 -13.83
C ASP A 159 14.31 -9.74 -13.18
N PRO A 160 14.97 -8.62 -13.54
CA PRO A 160 16.20 -8.17 -12.92
C PRO A 160 16.08 -7.90 -11.40
N GLY A 161 14.89 -7.57 -10.89
CA GLY A 161 14.66 -7.30 -9.46
C GLY A 161 14.52 -8.55 -8.59
N ALA A 162 14.18 -9.69 -9.20
CA ALA A 162 13.78 -10.90 -8.48
C ALA A 162 14.89 -11.46 -7.58
N LEU A 163 16.15 -11.37 -7.97
CA LEU A 163 17.26 -11.87 -7.14
C LEU A 163 17.42 -11.05 -5.85
N GLY A 164 17.26 -9.72 -5.94
CA GLY A 164 17.34 -8.83 -4.79
C GLY A 164 16.17 -9.06 -3.82
N GLU A 165 14.95 -9.19 -4.34
CA GLU A 165 13.77 -9.53 -3.54
C GLU A 165 13.94 -10.89 -2.85
N ALA A 166 14.37 -11.92 -3.59
CA ALA A 166 14.65 -13.25 -3.04
C ALA A 166 15.74 -13.19 -1.96
N PHE A 167 16.82 -12.42 -2.19
CA PHE A 167 17.86 -12.22 -1.18
C PHE A 167 17.30 -11.59 0.10
N HIS A 168 16.51 -10.52 0.00
CA HIS A 168 15.93 -9.87 1.18
C HIS A 168 15.01 -10.82 1.96
N HIS A 169 14.19 -11.60 1.24
CA HIS A 169 13.33 -12.61 1.83
C HIS A 169 14.14 -13.68 2.58
N GLN A 170 15.15 -14.25 1.91
CA GLN A 170 16.00 -15.29 2.50
C GLN A 170 16.82 -14.75 3.68
N LEU A 171 17.33 -13.52 3.58
CA LEU A 171 18.08 -12.88 4.65
C LEU A 171 17.21 -12.63 5.89
N ALA A 172 15.93 -12.32 5.71
CA ALA A 172 14.98 -12.14 6.80
C ALA A 172 14.76 -13.44 7.59
N HIS A 173 14.73 -14.60 6.92
CA HIS A 173 14.69 -15.91 7.59
C HIS A 173 15.90 -16.15 8.48
N VAL A 174 17.12 -15.90 7.95
CA VAL A 174 18.35 -16.03 8.74
C VAL A 174 18.35 -15.06 9.93
N ALA A 175 17.92 -13.82 9.71
CA ALA A 175 17.88 -12.78 10.74
C ALA A 175 16.91 -13.13 11.87
N LEU A 176 15.72 -13.62 11.53
CA LEU A 176 14.73 -14.00 12.51
C LEU A 176 15.16 -15.23 13.32
N PHE A 177 15.78 -16.22 12.67
CA PHE A 177 16.36 -17.39 13.34
C PHE A 177 17.47 -16.99 14.31
N ASP A 178 18.40 -16.14 13.88
CA ASP A 178 19.48 -15.61 14.72
C ASP A 178 18.93 -14.82 15.93
N ALA A 179 17.98 -13.92 15.68
CA ALA A 179 17.31 -13.14 16.72
C ALA A 179 16.59 -14.02 17.77
N ALA A 180 16.05 -15.17 17.35
CA ALA A 180 15.41 -16.15 18.24
C ALA A 180 16.39 -17.18 18.83
N ALA A 181 17.70 -17.10 18.55
CA ALA A 181 18.70 -18.11 18.89
C ALA A 181 18.31 -19.54 18.45
N GLY A 182 17.74 -19.66 17.26
CA GLY A 182 17.32 -20.93 16.68
C GLY A 182 16.13 -21.61 17.35
N ARG A 183 15.43 -20.91 18.25
CA ARG A 183 14.21 -21.43 18.87
C ARG A 183 13.07 -21.52 17.86
N PRO A 184 12.16 -22.49 18.03
CA PRO A 184 11.05 -22.68 17.12
C PRO A 184 10.13 -21.45 17.13
N LEU A 185 9.72 -21.05 15.93
CA LEU A 185 8.77 -19.97 15.70
C LEU A 185 7.63 -20.48 14.82
N PRO A 186 6.41 -19.95 14.98
CA PRO A 186 5.29 -20.31 14.11
C PRO A 186 5.60 -20.07 12.65
N ARG A 187 5.11 -20.93 11.77
CA ARG A 187 5.42 -20.83 10.34
C ARG A 187 4.87 -19.56 9.71
N TRP A 188 3.66 -19.15 10.09
CA TRP A 188 3.09 -17.87 9.67
C TRP A 188 3.98 -16.68 10.04
N LEU A 189 4.71 -16.74 11.16
CA LEU A 189 5.59 -15.66 11.57
C LEU A 189 6.83 -15.62 10.68
N GLN A 190 7.46 -16.77 10.45
CA GLN A 190 8.67 -16.89 9.63
C GLN A 190 8.42 -16.35 8.21
N GLU A 191 7.39 -16.89 7.56
CA GLU A 191 6.98 -16.51 6.21
C GLU A 191 6.48 -15.05 6.16
N GLY A 192 5.65 -14.65 7.14
CA GLY A 192 5.11 -13.30 7.19
C GLY A 192 6.18 -12.24 7.41
N PHE A 193 7.18 -12.52 8.25
CA PHE A 193 8.31 -11.63 8.49
C PHE A 193 9.18 -11.49 7.24
N ALA A 194 9.47 -12.60 6.57
CA ALA A 194 10.27 -12.60 5.35
C ALA A 194 9.62 -11.80 4.22
N VAL A 195 8.33 -12.01 3.94
CA VAL A 195 7.57 -11.25 2.95
C VAL A 195 7.42 -9.77 3.33
N GLN A 196 7.23 -9.48 4.62
CA GLN A 196 7.11 -8.11 5.09
C GLN A 196 8.44 -7.35 4.99
N ALA A 197 9.56 -8.01 5.23
CA ALA A 197 10.89 -7.43 5.15
C ALA A 197 11.39 -7.28 3.70
N SER A 198 11.05 -8.22 2.80
CA SER A 198 11.44 -8.15 1.40
C SER A 198 10.67 -7.09 0.61
N GLY A 199 9.47 -6.72 1.06
CA GLY A 199 8.65 -5.69 0.41
C GLY A 199 8.02 -6.14 -0.91
N GLU A 200 8.05 -7.44 -1.21
CA GLU A 200 7.41 -8.06 -2.38
C GLU A 200 6.00 -7.49 -2.59
N HIS A 201 5.51 -7.32 -3.81
CA HIS A 201 4.08 -7.15 -4.22
C HIS A 201 3.02 -6.64 -3.20
N GLY A 202 3.28 -5.56 -2.45
CA GLY A 202 2.41 -5.13 -1.34
C GLY A 202 0.96 -4.75 -1.75
N PHE A 203 0.78 -4.16 -2.93
CA PHE A 203 -0.53 -3.68 -3.39
C PHE A 203 -1.46 -4.83 -3.83
N SER A 204 -0.96 -5.77 -4.65
CA SER A 204 -1.76 -6.92 -5.11
C SER A 204 -2.14 -7.84 -3.94
N ARG A 205 -1.26 -7.96 -2.93
CA ARG A 205 -1.57 -8.67 -1.69
C ARG A 205 -2.70 -8.01 -0.89
N ALA A 206 -2.69 -6.68 -0.75
CA ALA A 206 -3.75 -5.98 -0.02
C ALA A 206 -5.13 -6.23 -0.65
N GLN A 207 -5.22 -6.21 -1.98
CA GLN A 207 -6.45 -6.53 -2.72
C GLN A 207 -6.87 -8.00 -2.53
N MET A 208 -5.93 -8.94 -2.63
CA MET A 208 -6.20 -10.36 -2.41
C MET A 208 -6.73 -10.62 -1.00
N LEU A 209 -6.07 -10.04 0.01
CA LEU A 209 -6.42 -10.20 1.42
C LEU A 209 -7.81 -9.62 1.73
N TRP A 210 -8.13 -8.43 1.23
CA TRP A 210 -9.46 -7.85 1.37
C TRP A 210 -10.53 -8.75 0.77
N SER A 211 -10.28 -9.25 -0.44
CA SER A 211 -11.21 -10.12 -1.13
C SER A 211 -11.42 -11.46 -0.40
N ALA A 212 -10.39 -11.97 0.29
CA ALA A 212 -10.47 -13.17 1.12
C ALA A 212 -11.25 -12.87 2.42
N HIS A 213 -11.03 -11.71 3.04
CA HIS A 213 -11.78 -11.27 4.22
C HIS A 213 -13.28 -11.21 3.96
N VAL A 214 -13.70 -10.52 2.90
CA VAL A 214 -15.13 -10.37 2.55
C VAL A 214 -15.80 -11.72 2.26
N ARG A 215 -15.05 -12.69 1.75
CA ARG A 215 -15.55 -14.03 1.40
C ARG A 215 -15.40 -15.07 2.52
N GLY A 216 -14.93 -14.67 3.71
CA GLY A 216 -14.70 -15.60 4.82
C GLY A 216 -13.56 -16.60 4.56
N GLY A 217 -12.63 -16.29 3.65
CA GLY A 217 -11.51 -17.14 3.26
C GLY A 217 -10.24 -16.99 4.11
N LEU A 218 -10.27 -16.18 5.17
CA LEU A 218 -9.14 -16.01 6.10
C LEU A 218 -9.05 -17.17 7.09
N GLN A 219 -7.86 -17.70 7.29
CA GLN A 219 -7.62 -18.87 8.13
C GLN A 219 -7.28 -18.45 9.57
N PRO A 220 -7.58 -19.25 10.60
CA PRO A 220 -7.10 -18.98 11.95
C PRO A 220 -5.58 -19.05 12.03
N PHE A 221 -4.91 -18.13 12.74
CA PHE A 221 -3.43 -18.20 12.84
C PHE A 221 -2.95 -19.43 13.59
N SER A 222 -3.76 -19.97 14.51
CA SER A 222 -3.46 -21.23 15.21
C SER A 222 -3.44 -22.46 14.29
N SER A 223 -3.93 -22.36 13.05
CA SER A 223 -3.82 -23.44 12.05
C SER A 223 -2.74 -23.16 11.01
N LEU A 224 -2.05 -22.02 11.07
CA LEU A 224 -1.05 -21.61 10.08
C LEU A 224 0.39 -21.96 10.50
N ASP A 225 0.56 -22.92 11.40
CA ASP A 225 1.84 -23.63 11.52
C ASP A 225 2.04 -24.60 10.34
N GLU A 226 0.94 -25.05 9.74
CA GLU A 226 0.91 -25.84 8.51
C GLU A 226 0.15 -25.07 7.44
N PHE A 227 0.80 -24.75 6.30
CA PHE A 227 0.09 -24.02 5.26
C PHE A 227 -0.72 -24.96 4.38
N PRO A 228 -1.83 -24.47 3.82
CA PRO A 228 -2.63 -25.25 2.89
C PRO A 228 -1.84 -25.71 1.67
N GLU A 229 -2.09 -26.93 1.21
CA GLU A 229 -1.52 -27.43 -0.05
C GLU A 229 -2.14 -26.75 -1.28
N ALA A 230 -3.43 -26.40 -1.18
CA ALA A 230 -4.17 -25.79 -2.28
C ALA A 230 -3.56 -24.42 -2.65
N PRO A 231 -3.12 -24.19 -3.91
CA PRO A 231 -2.33 -23.01 -4.28
C PRO A 231 -2.98 -21.67 -3.93
N ARG A 232 -4.30 -21.55 -4.11
CA ARG A 232 -5.05 -20.33 -3.75
C ARG A 232 -5.06 -20.09 -2.24
N ALA A 233 -5.27 -21.14 -1.45
CA ALA A 233 -5.30 -21.03 0.00
C ALA A 233 -3.90 -20.75 0.57
N ALA A 234 -2.85 -21.36 0.01
CA ALA A 234 -1.45 -21.06 0.34
C ALA A 234 -1.11 -19.58 0.10
N ARG A 235 -1.50 -19.02 -1.05
CA ARG A 235 -1.32 -17.59 -1.35
C ARG A 235 -2.03 -16.69 -0.35
N ILE A 236 -3.25 -17.06 0.07
CA ILE A 236 -3.99 -16.31 1.09
C ILE A 236 -3.27 -16.40 2.43
N ALA A 237 -2.81 -17.59 2.84
CA ALA A 237 -2.04 -17.78 4.07
C ALA A 237 -0.76 -16.93 4.10
N TRP A 238 -0.03 -16.87 2.99
CA TRP A 238 1.13 -15.97 2.85
C TRP A 238 0.76 -14.50 2.97
N ALA A 239 -0.26 -14.05 2.22
CA ALA A 239 -0.68 -12.65 2.27
C ALA A 239 -1.20 -12.24 3.65
N GLN A 240 -1.93 -13.13 4.32
CA GLN A 240 -2.43 -12.96 5.67
C GLN A 240 -1.26 -12.87 6.68
N SER A 241 -0.29 -13.77 6.57
CA SER A 241 0.91 -13.78 7.43
C SER A 241 1.69 -12.48 7.35
N ALA A 242 1.97 -12.01 6.13
CA ALA A 242 2.68 -10.75 5.90
C ALA A 242 1.92 -9.54 6.46
N ASP A 243 0.60 -9.43 6.20
CA ASP A 243 -0.18 -8.30 6.70
C ASP A 243 -0.37 -8.32 8.22
N PHE A 244 -0.38 -9.50 8.83
CA PHE A 244 -0.42 -9.62 10.28
C PHE A 244 0.91 -9.22 10.92
N VAL A 245 2.06 -9.63 10.38
CA VAL A 245 3.35 -9.12 10.85
C VAL A 245 3.43 -7.61 10.69
N ARG A 246 3.00 -7.04 9.54
CA ARG A 246 2.87 -5.59 9.37
C ARG A 246 2.00 -4.95 10.45
N PHE A 247 0.88 -5.56 10.80
CA PHE A 247 0.00 -5.10 11.88
C PHE A 247 0.66 -5.17 13.27
N LEU A 248 1.50 -6.18 13.51
CA LEU A 248 2.23 -6.32 14.77
C LEU A 248 3.35 -5.29 14.92
N VAL A 249 4.04 -4.94 13.82
CA VAL A 249 5.20 -4.03 13.86
C VAL A 249 4.86 -2.55 13.68
N ARG A 250 3.68 -2.21 13.15
CA ARG A 250 3.30 -0.79 12.91
C ARG A 250 3.25 0.04 14.19
N ASP A 251 3.38 1.36 14.04
CA ASP A 251 3.34 2.33 15.13
C ASP A 251 4.35 2.00 16.25
N GLN A 252 3.90 1.91 17.50
CA GLN A 252 4.72 1.47 18.65
C GLN A 252 4.85 -0.07 18.75
N GLY A 253 4.42 -0.79 17.72
CA GLY A 253 4.44 -2.24 17.65
C GLY A 253 5.83 -2.84 17.52
N GLY A 254 6.77 -2.16 16.85
CA GLY A 254 8.14 -2.64 16.66
C GLY A 254 8.85 -3.02 17.96
N THR A 255 8.75 -2.18 19.01
CA THR A 255 9.34 -2.48 20.32
C THR A 255 8.71 -3.72 20.97
N ARG A 256 7.40 -3.91 20.82
CA ARG A 256 6.69 -5.09 21.36
C ARG A 256 7.05 -6.35 20.59
N PHE A 257 7.17 -6.25 19.27
CA PHE A 257 7.61 -7.34 18.41
C PHE A 257 9.03 -7.80 18.78
N ALA A 258 9.96 -6.84 18.87
CA ALA A 258 11.33 -7.10 19.32
C ALA A 258 11.37 -7.74 20.71
N ALA A 259 10.54 -7.27 21.65
CA ALA A 259 10.43 -7.86 22.98
C ALA A 259 9.92 -9.32 22.93
N ALA A 260 8.94 -9.64 22.09
CA ALA A 260 8.45 -11.00 21.92
C ALA A 260 9.55 -11.94 21.37
N VAL A 261 10.31 -11.49 20.37
CA VAL A 261 11.43 -12.25 19.82
C VAL A 261 12.55 -12.43 20.87
N ALA A 262 12.89 -11.38 21.62
CA ALA A 262 13.91 -11.43 22.66
C ALA A 262 13.52 -12.36 23.84
N ARG A 263 12.25 -12.35 24.25
CA ARG A 263 11.73 -13.31 25.26
C ARG A 263 11.77 -14.74 24.75
N THR A 264 11.41 -14.93 23.48
CA THR A 264 11.52 -16.24 22.83
C THR A 264 12.97 -16.71 22.90
N ARG A 265 13.92 -15.91 22.41
CA ARG A 265 15.38 -16.16 22.54
C ARG A 265 15.78 -16.58 23.97
N GLY A 266 15.23 -15.92 24.97
CA GLY A 266 15.54 -16.16 26.39
C GLY A 266 14.96 -17.45 26.99
N GLY A 267 13.94 -18.08 26.42
CA GLY A 267 13.27 -19.16 27.15
C GLY A 267 11.88 -19.49 26.67
N ASP A 268 11.12 -18.46 26.36
CA ASP A 268 9.68 -18.57 26.32
C ASP A 268 9.19 -19.20 25.01
N ALA A 269 8.06 -19.91 25.09
CA ALA A 269 7.29 -20.24 23.90
C ALA A 269 6.82 -18.94 23.24
N PHE A 270 6.89 -18.86 21.91
CA PHE A 270 6.62 -17.62 21.18
C PHE A 270 5.22 -17.06 21.48
N GLU A 271 4.19 -17.90 21.57
CA GLU A 271 2.81 -17.49 21.85
C GLU A 271 2.70 -16.78 23.21
N ARG A 272 3.43 -17.29 24.22
CA ARG A 272 3.50 -16.67 25.55
C ARG A 272 4.27 -15.35 25.48
N ALA A 273 5.41 -15.34 24.82
CA ALA A 273 6.23 -14.14 24.65
C ALA A 273 5.47 -13.02 23.92
N LEU A 274 4.67 -13.37 22.91
CA LEU A 274 3.79 -12.46 22.18
C LEU A 274 2.68 -11.92 23.10
N GLY A 275 2.02 -12.81 23.85
CA GLY A 275 1.00 -12.46 24.84
C GLY A 275 1.50 -11.45 25.87
N ASP A 276 2.65 -11.71 26.46
CA ASP A 276 3.29 -10.85 27.46
C ASP A 276 3.68 -9.48 26.87
N SER A 277 4.18 -9.45 25.63
CA SER A 277 4.68 -8.23 24.99
C SER A 277 3.56 -7.31 24.49
N TYR A 278 2.43 -7.88 24.06
CA TYR A 278 1.28 -7.14 23.56
C TYR A 278 0.15 -6.97 24.58
N GLY A 279 0.20 -7.67 25.71
CA GLY A 279 -0.89 -7.70 26.71
C GLY A 279 -2.17 -8.33 26.17
N ALA A 280 -2.06 -9.15 25.12
CA ALA A 280 -3.16 -9.78 24.43
C ALA A 280 -2.70 -11.08 23.77
N ASP A 281 -3.50 -12.15 23.89
CA ASP A 281 -3.21 -13.43 23.25
C ASP A 281 -3.32 -13.35 21.71
N LEU A 282 -2.81 -14.39 21.03
CA LEU A 282 -2.81 -14.47 19.56
C LEU A 282 -4.22 -14.32 18.97
N ARG A 283 -5.23 -14.92 19.60
CA ARG A 283 -6.62 -14.85 19.13
C ARG A 283 -7.17 -13.43 19.21
N THR A 284 -6.87 -12.71 20.29
CA THR A 284 -7.29 -11.31 20.46
C THR A 284 -6.57 -10.40 19.46
N LEU A 285 -5.28 -10.64 19.22
CA LEU A 285 -4.52 -9.91 18.20
C LEU A 285 -5.06 -10.19 16.79
N GLU A 286 -5.38 -11.45 16.48
CA GLU A 286 -5.99 -11.84 15.21
C GLU A 286 -7.32 -11.12 15.01
N GLN A 287 -8.20 -11.06 16.01
CA GLN A 287 -9.47 -10.35 15.89
C GLN A 287 -9.26 -8.85 15.60
N LYS A 288 -8.37 -8.19 16.37
CA LYS A 288 -8.04 -6.77 16.14
C LYS A 288 -7.48 -6.53 14.74
N TRP A 289 -6.68 -7.46 14.23
CA TRP A 289 -6.16 -7.41 12.87
C TRP A 289 -7.27 -7.58 11.82
N ARG A 290 -8.19 -8.53 12.01
CA ARG A 290 -9.34 -8.72 11.10
C ARG A 290 -10.19 -7.45 11.00
N ASP A 291 -10.44 -6.78 12.13
CA ASP A 291 -11.16 -5.50 12.16
C ASP A 291 -10.40 -4.38 11.43
N ASP A 292 -9.07 -4.37 11.56
CA ASP A 292 -8.18 -3.44 10.87
C ASP A 292 -8.13 -3.68 9.35
N VAL A 293 -8.18 -4.93 8.89
CA VAL A 293 -8.31 -5.27 7.46
C VAL A 293 -9.65 -4.80 6.89
N ALA A 294 -10.73 -4.94 7.66
CA ALA A 294 -12.07 -4.50 7.27
C ALA A 294 -12.13 -2.97 7.09
N THR A 295 -11.53 -2.21 8.02
CA THR A 295 -11.59 -0.74 8.01
C THR A 295 -10.66 -0.11 6.99
N ARG A 296 -9.44 -0.62 6.80
CA ARG A 296 -8.44 -0.06 5.86
C ARG A 296 -8.89 -0.02 4.40
N ASN A 297 -9.73 -0.96 3.98
CA ASN A 297 -10.14 -1.10 2.59
C ASN A 297 -11.53 -0.51 2.28
N VAL A 298 -12.26 -0.04 3.31
CA VAL A 298 -13.55 0.66 3.13
C VAL A 298 -13.35 2.16 2.92
N THR A 299 -12.31 2.76 3.50
CA THR A 299 -12.06 4.22 3.42
C THR A 299 -11.65 4.70 2.02
N GLY A 300 -10.84 3.93 1.28
CA GLY A 300 -10.40 4.27 -0.08
C GLY A 300 -11.55 4.40 -1.09
N PRO A 301 -12.35 3.34 -1.31
CA PRO A 301 -13.49 3.37 -2.24
C PRO A 301 -14.55 4.41 -1.88
N LEU A 302 -14.82 4.63 -0.58
CA LEU A 302 -15.77 5.65 -0.14
C LEU A 302 -15.29 7.07 -0.48
N ALA A 303 -14.00 7.39 -0.29
CA ALA A 303 -13.45 8.69 -0.66
C ALA A 303 -13.52 8.94 -2.18
N VAL A 304 -13.23 7.92 -3.00
CA VAL A 304 -13.31 8.01 -4.47
C VAL A 304 -14.77 8.16 -4.92
N SER A 305 -15.69 7.40 -4.34
CA SER A 305 -17.12 7.49 -4.65
C SER A 305 -17.71 8.86 -4.28
N ALA A 306 -17.29 9.45 -3.16
CA ALA A 306 -17.63 10.82 -2.79
C ALA A 306 -17.10 11.85 -3.79
N ALA A 307 -15.84 11.72 -4.25
CA ALA A 307 -15.25 12.60 -5.26
C ALA A 307 -16.00 12.53 -6.61
N VAL A 308 -16.39 11.33 -7.05
CA VAL A 308 -17.21 11.14 -8.26
C VAL A 308 -18.59 11.76 -8.08
N GLY A 309 -19.23 11.56 -6.93
CA GLY A 309 -20.53 12.15 -6.59
C GLY A 309 -20.50 13.68 -6.63
N TRP A 310 -19.48 14.30 -6.02
CA TRP A 310 -19.27 15.75 -6.07
C TRP A 310 -18.97 16.26 -7.49
N GLY A 311 -18.16 15.53 -8.26
CA GLY A 311 -17.88 15.84 -9.66
C GLY A 311 -19.15 15.85 -10.53
N LEU A 312 -20.01 14.86 -10.36
CA LEU A 312 -21.32 14.78 -11.04
C LEU A 312 -22.26 15.90 -10.60
N ALA A 313 -22.32 16.21 -9.30
CA ALA A 313 -23.14 17.31 -8.79
C ALA A 313 -22.71 18.67 -9.37
N VAL A 314 -21.40 18.94 -9.40
CA VAL A 314 -20.84 20.16 -10.01
C VAL A 314 -21.15 20.20 -11.51
N ALA A 315 -20.99 19.09 -12.24
CA ALA A 315 -21.31 19.01 -13.66
C ALA A 315 -22.79 19.32 -13.95
N VAL A 316 -23.71 18.81 -13.13
CA VAL A 316 -25.16 19.10 -13.22
C VAL A 316 -25.44 20.59 -12.95
N ILE A 317 -24.82 21.18 -11.93
CA ILE A 317 -24.98 22.61 -11.61
C ILE A 317 -24.46 23.49 -12.76
N VAL A 318 -23.28 23.19 -13.30
CA VAL A 318 -22.70 23.91 -14.44
C VAL A 318 -23.58 23.78 -15.69
N ARG A 319 -24.08 22.58 -15.99
CA ARG A 319 -25.00 22.35 -17.12
C ARG A 319 -26.31 23.12 -16.95
N ARG A 320 -26.91 23.14 -15.76
CA ARG A 320 -28.11 23.93 -15.46
C ARG A 320 -27.86 25.43 -15.61
N ARG A 321 -26.72 25.95 -15.13
CA ARG A 321 -26.34 27.37 -15.29
C ARG A 321 -26.12 27.74 -16.76
N ARG A 322 -25.46 26.89 -17.55
CA ARG A 322 -25.28 27.09 -18.99
C ARG A 322 -26.61 27.09 -19.74
N LYS A 323 -27.52 26.17 -19.41
CA LYS A 323 -28.86 26.10 -20.03
C LYS A 323 -29.73 27.32 -19.70
N ARG A 324 -29.65 27.85 -18.46
CA ARG A 324 -30.36 29.09 -18.06
C ARG A 324 -29.81 30.34 -18.73
N ARG A 325 -28.50 30.40 -18.99
CA ARG A 325 -27.86 31.51 -19.72
C ARG A 325 -28.09 31.48 -21.23
N ALA A 326 -28.43 30.30 -21.77
CA ALA A 326 -28.75 30.10 -23.18
C ALA A 326 -30.25 30.13 -23.49
N ALA A 327 -31.10 30.46 -22.50
CA ALA A 327 -32.51 30.76 -22.78
C ALA A 327 -32.56 32.11 -23.52
N PRO A 328 -33.15 32.20 -24.73
CA PRO A 328 -33.29 33.46 -25.43
C PRO A 328 -34.13 34.42 -24.60
N ILE A 329 -33.63 35.63 -24.39
CA ILE A 329 -34.45 36.75 -23.96
C ILE A 329 -35.31 37.09 -25.17
N GLU A 330 -36.61 36.78 -25.13
CA GLU A 330 -37.58 37.25 -26.12
C GLU A 330 -37.72 38.77 -25.89
N GLU A 331 -36.97 39.54 -26.67
CA GLU A 331 -36.89 41.00 -26.59
C GLU A 331 -38.12 41.60 -27.30
N GLU A 332 -39.07 42.09 -26.49
CA GLU A 332 -40.20 42.89 -26.93
C GLU A 332 -39.69 44.25 -27.47
N LEU A 333 -39.56 44.35 -28.80
CA LEU A 333 -39.36 45.61 -29.52
C LEU A 333 -40.62 46.49 -29.44
N ALA A 334 -40.47 47.77 -29.10
CA ALA A 334 -40.88 48.96 -29.90
C ALA A 334 -40.82 50.26 -29.03
N PRO A 335 -40.73 51.48 -29.62
CA PRO A 335 -39.48 52.22 -29.66
C PRO A 335 -39.48 53.52 -28.83
N THR A 336 -38.27 53.99 -28.54
CA THR A 336 -37.90 55.25 -27.90
C THR A 336 -38.54 56.50 -28.53
N VAL A 337 -39.21 57.31 -27.69
CA VAL A 337 -39.37 58.75 -27.89
C VAL A 337 -38.74 59.44 -26.69
N VAL A 338 -37.56 60.04 -26.87
CA VAL A 338 -36.98 60.99 -25.90
C VAL A 338 -36.86 62.32 -26.61
N GLU A 339 -37.88 63.15 -26.45
CA GLU A 339 -37.82 64.56 -26.83
C GLU A 339 -37.35 65.35 -25.60
N GLN A 340 -36.12 65.87 -25.69
CA GLN A 340 -35.56 66.78 -24.69
C GLN A 340 -36.27 68.13 -24.73
N ARG A 341 -36.87 68.57 -23.63
CA ARG A 341 -37.03 70.02 -23.39
C ARG A 341 -37.15 70.42 -21.92
N LYS A 342 -36.09 71.09 -21.47
CA LYS A 342 -36.04 72.26 -20.56
C LYS A 342 -37.00 72.31 -19.36
N SER A 343 -36.43 71.92 -18.22
CA SER A 343 -36.45 72.60 -16.91
C SER A 343 -37.50 73.68 -16.65
N GLU A 344 -38.36 73.44 -15.64
CA GLU A 344 -38.83 74.46 -14.72
C GLU A 344 -38.77 73.94 -13.27
N PRO A 345 -38.24 74.73 -12.31
CA PRO A 345 -38.17 74.34 -10.91
C PRO A 345 -39.53 74.42 -10.24
N ARG A 346 -40.00 73.32 -9.64
CA ARG A 346 -41.18 73.31 -8.77
C ARG A 346 -40.83 73.83 -7.39
N LEU A 347 -41.29 75.04 -7.09
CA LEU A 347 -41.29 75.62 -5.75
C LEU A 347 -42.43 74.98 -4.93
N LEU A 348 -42.08 74.26 -3.86
CA LEU A 348 -43.06 73.82 -2.84
C LEU A 348 -43.19 74.93 -1.80
N VAL A 349 -44.36 75.55 -1.73
CA VAL A 349 -44.72 76.50 -0.66
C VAL A 349 -45.51 75.72 0.40
N ALA A 350 -44.93 75.61 1.60
CA ALA A 350 -45.68 75.28 2.80
C ALA A 350 -46.18 76.59 3.44
N ASP A 351 -47.49 76.68 3.62
CA ASP A 351 -48.19 77.80 4.27
C ASP A 351 -47.95 77.80 5.78
N ARG A 352 -47.48 78.93 6.33
CA ARG A 352 -48.15 79.71 7.39
C ARG A 352 -47.23 80.76 8.02
N GLY A 353 -47.66 82.02 7.94
CA GLY A 353 -47.43 83.04 8.98
C GLY A 353 -46.00 83.58 9.16
N LEU A 354 -45.71 84.67 8.45
CA LEU A 354 -44.79 85.77 8.82
C LEU A 354 -43.38 85.41 9.33
N GLY A 355 -42.40 85.55 8.42
CA GLY A 355 -41.05 86.02 8.74
C GLY A 355 -39.94 84.98 8.57
N HIS A 356 -39.32 84.98 7.38
CA HIS A 356 -38.13 84.20 6.94
C HIS A 356 -38.39 82.80 6.36
N VAL A 357 -38.35 82.72 5.02
CA VAL A 357 -38.31 81.47 4.23
C VAL A 357 -36.90 81.27 3.70
N VAL A 358 -36.27 80.14 4.05
CA VAL A 358 -34.96 79.70 3.60
C VAL A 358 -35.15 78.72 2.44
N TYR A 359 -34.44 78.91 1.31
CA TYR A 359 -34.46 77.98 0.19
C TYR A 359 -33.45 76.84 0.41
N ILE A 360 -33.92 75.61 0.53
CA ILE A 360 -33.07 74.40 0.54
C ILE A 360 -33.19 73.73 -0.83
N VAL A 361 -32.09 73.76 -1.60
CA VAL A 361 -31.92 72.95 -2.81
C VAL A 361 -31.25 71.65 -2.38
N GLU A 362 -32.04 70.58 -2.27
CA GLU A 362 -31.55 69.26 -1.88
C GLU A 362 -30.79 68.63 -3.07
N ARG A 363 -29.46 68.77 -3.10
CA ARG A 363 -28.58 67.85 -3.84
C ARG A 363 -28.27 66.68 -2.92
N LYS A 364 -28.77 65.48 -3.24
CA LYS A 364 -28.35 64.24 -2.56
C LYS A 364 -26.88 63.95 -2.87
N GLY A 365 -26.01 64.46 -2.01
CA GLY A 365 -24.58 64.19 -1.92
C GLY A 365 -24.02 65.05 -0.78
N VAL A 366 -23.39 64.43 0.22
CA VAL A 366 -22.90 65.13 1.43
C VAL A 366 -21.98 66.29 1.02
N PRO A 367 -22.24 67.53 1.48
CA PRO A 367 -21.42 68.68 1.12
C PRO A 367 -19.99 68.50 1.68
N LYS A 368 -19.00 68.55 0.80
CA LYS A 368 -17.57 68.62 1.16
C LYS A 368 -17.08 70.04 0.92
N VAL A 369 -16.35 70.60 1.88
CA VAL A 369 -15.70 71.90 1.76
C VAL A 369 -14.19 71.71 1.90
N GLU A 370 -13.43 72.37 1.04
CA GLU A 370 -11.96 72.36 1.04
C GLU A 370 -11.45 73.63 1.73
N HIS A 371 -10.61 73.47 2.76
CA HIS A 371 -9.93 74.57 3.46
C HIS A 371 -8.49 74.14 3.75
N ASP A 372 -7.51 74.99 3.42
CA ASP A 372 -6.07 74.73 3.54
C ASP A 372 -5.58 73.39 2.97
N GLY A 373 -6.12 73.01 1.80
CA GLY A 373 -5.66 71.84 1.05
C GLY A 373 -6.04 70.48 1.66
N LYS A 374 -7.00 70.44 2.59
CA LYS A 374 -7.61 69.21 3.09
C LYS A 374 -9.14 69.28 3.01
N HIS A 375 -9.76 68.15 2.65
CA HIS A 375 -11.21 68.02 2.53
C HIS A 375 -11.84 67.64 3.87
N HIS A 376 -12.85 68.41 4.29
CA HIS A 376 -13.64 68.13 5.48
C HIS A 376 -15.09 67.80 5.09
N THR A 377 -15.66 66.79 5.75
CA THR A 377 -17.07 66.41 5.62
C THR A 377 -17.84 67.03 6.77
N LEU A 378 -18.87 67.82 6.48
CA LEU A 378 -19.82 68.30 7.49
C LEU A 378 -20.79 67.15 7.80
N HIS A 379 -20.83 66.72 9.06
CA HIS A 379 -21.79 65.73 9.55
C HIS A 379 -23.15 66.37 9.82
#